data_AF-A0A538EVZ1-F1
#
_entry.id   AF-A0A538EVZ1-F1
#
_cell.length_a   1.000
_cell.length_b   1.000
_cell.length_c   1.000
_cell.angle_alpha   90.00
_cell.angle_beta   90.00
_cell.angle_gamma   90.00
#
_symmetry.space_group_name_H-M   'P 1'
#
loop_
_entity.id
_entity.type
_entity.pdbx_description
1 polymer ?
#
loop_
_entity_poly.entity_id
_entity_poly.type
_entity_poly.pdbx_seq_one_letter_code
_entity_poly.pdbx_strand_id
1 'polypeptide(L)'
;MADELRVHRRPELTRPVLIAAFRGWNDGAQAASLAAGYLAKTWQAQRFAHLDPEEFFDFQATRPHVSLEGGVTRKIDWPETAFYHARPDGLDRDVVLLLGIEPNLRWRTFTDLLVGLVGELGVEMMITLGALLADVPHTRPSPVTGSASDPDLVRQLGLSESRYEGPTGIVGVLHDACRRAEIPSASLWVAVPHYVSLTPSPRAAVALCERLGGLIGLDVDVSELEEAAQSYEEQVSEAVASDEETAAYVEELEQRVDSLEESSSDLPSGDALAAELTRFLRERDEENGGGEDAAREQ
;
A
#
# COMPACT_ATOMS: atom_id res chain seq x y z
N MET A 1 -17.17 13.90 28.69
CA MET A 1 -16.00 14.09 27.81
C MET A 1 -16.58 14.28 26.42
N ALA A 2 -16.12 15.29 25.68
CA ALA A 2 -16.60 15.50 24.32
C ALA A 2 -16.27 14.25 23.49
N ASP A 3 -17.19 13.81 22.65
CA ASP A 3 -16.98 12.66 21.78
C ASP A 3 -15.94 13.06 20.71
N GLU A 4 -14.68 12.66 20.89
CA GLU A 4 -13.59 13.01 19.97
C GLU A 4 -13.83 12.42 18.57
N LEU A 5 -14.66 11.38 18.46
CA LEU A 5 -15.15 10.84 17.20
C LEU A 5 -16.54 11.40 16.87
N ARG A 6 -16.64 12.14 15.77
CA ARG A 6 -17.89 12.77 15.33
C ARG A 6 -18.46 12.05 14.12
N VAL A 7 -19.53 11.29 14.34
CA VAL A 7 -20.28 10.57 13.29
C VAL A 7 -21.48 11.39 12.84
N HIS A 8 -21.48 11.83 11.58
CA HIS A 8 -22.53 12.65 10.97
C HIS A 8 -23.65 11.82 10.35
N ARG A 9 -23.30 10.66 9.80
CA ARG A 9 -24.20 9.69 9.18
C ARG A 9 -23.68 8.29 9.46
N ARG A 10 -24.58 7.32 9.64
CA ARG A 10 -24.22 5.90 9.68
C ARG A 10 -24.66 5.24 8.37
N PRO A 11 -23.72 4.89 7.46
CA PRO A 11 -24.06 4.16 6.26
C PRO A 11 -24.47 2.72 6.60
N GLU A 12 -25.41 2.16 5.85
CA GLU A 12 -25.66 0.72 5.87
C GLU A 12 -24.63 0.06 4.95
N LEU A 13 -23.78 -0.80 5.52
CA LEU A 13 -22.65 -1.39 4.81
C LEU A 13 -22.86 -2.90 4.60
N THR A 14 -22.44 -3.38 3.45
CA THR A 14 -22.42 -4.78 3.05
C THR A 14 -20.96 -5.23 2.97
N ARG A 15 -20.55 -6.09 3.91
CA ARG A 15 -19.22 -6.73 3.93
C ARG A 15 -18.04 -5.75 3.72
N PRO A 16 -18.01 -4.61 4.43
CA PRO A 16 -17.12 -3.53 4.06
C PRO A 16 -15.63 -3.89 4.20
N VAL A 17 -14.83 -3.44 3.24
CA VAL A 17 -13.36 -3.37 3.37
C VAL A 17 -12.97 -1.93 3.70
N LEU A 18 -12.02 -1.74 4.61
CA LEU A 18 -11.48 -0.42 4.93
C LEU A 18 -10.12 -0.23 4.25
N ILE A 19 -9.93 0.90 3.59
CA ILE A 19 -8.64 1.33 3.04
C ILE A 19 -8.21 2.60 3.77
N ALA A 20 -7.03 2.58 4.41
CA ALA A 20 -6.51 3.68 5.19
C ALA A 20 -5.23 4.26 4.59
N ALA A 21 -5.11 5.58 4.56
CA ALA A 21 -3.86 6.26 4.24
C ALA A 21 -3.67 7.47 5.14
N PHE A 22 -2.45 7.62 5.66
CA PHE A 22 -2.07 8.73 6.52
C PHE A 22 -0.94 9.51 5.87
N ARG A 23 -1.09 10.82 5.70
CA ARG A 23 0.04 11.70 5.40
C ARG A 23 1.00 11.73 6.57
N GLY A 24 2.27 11.98 6.31
CA GLY A 24 3.29 12.11 7.36
C GLY A 24 4.45 11.17 7.09
N TRP A 25 4.98 10.56 8.15
CA TRP A 25 6.20 9.75 8.07
C TRP A 25 6.07 8.52 7.16
N ASN A 26 4.88 7.94 7.09
CA ASN A 26 4.56 6.72 6.35
C ASN A 26 4.11 6.96 4.88
N ASP A 27 4.31 8.17 4.34
CA ASP A 27 3.79 8.59 3.03
C ASP A 27 4.85 9.31 2.18
N GLY A 28 5.93 8.56 1.87
CA GLY A 28 7.00 9.02 0.98
C GLY A 28 6.47 9.55 -0.35
N ALA A 29 6.89 10.76 -0.73
CA ALA A 29 6.37 11.48 -1.89
C ALA A 29 4.84 11.50 -1.98
N GLN A 30 4.16 11.51 -0.84
CA GLN A 30 2.71 11.60 -0.73
C GLN A 30 1.93 10.55 -1.54
N ALA A 31 2.56 9.42 -1.90
CA ALA A 31 1.99 8.48 -2.86
C ALA A 31 0.76 7.74 -2.31
N ALA A 32 0.77 7.37 -1.03
CA ALA A 32 -0.34 6.68 -0.40
C ALA A 32 -1.54 7.60 -0.19
N SER A 33 -1.32 8.84 0.27
CA SER A 33 -2.42 9.80 0.41
C SER A 33 -2.95 10.28 -0.95
N LEU A 34 -2.10 10.35 -1.98
CA LEU A 34 -2.53 10.61 -3.35
C LEU A 34 -3.41 9.48 -3.87
N ALA A 35 -2.99 8.21 -3.72
CA ALA A 35 -3.76 7.04 -4.14
C ALA A 35 -5.13 7.01 -3.44
N ALA A 36 -5.15 7.07 -2.11
CA ALA A 36 -6.40 6.99 -1.35
C ALA A 36 -7.34 8.18 -1.59
N GLY A 37 -6.78 9.38 -1.80
CA GLY A 37 -7.55 10.56 -2.20
C GLY A 37 -8.12 10.44 -3.62
N TYR A 38 -7.37 9.84 -4.54
CA TYR A 38 -7.83 9.53 -5.89
C TYR A 38 -8.99 8.54 -5.85
N LEU A 39 -8.86 7.42 -5.11
CA LEU A 39 -9.94 6.45 -4.92
C LEU A 39 -11.21 7.09 -4.32
N ALA A 40 -11.05 7.99 -3.34
CA ALA A 40 -12.16 8.74 -2.77
C ALA A 40 -12.90 9.60 -3.81
N LYS A 41 -12.14 10.26 -4.70
CA LYS A 41 -12.70 11.07 -5.80
C LYS A 41 -13.39 10.17 -6.83
N THR A 42 -12.71 9.15 -7.33
CA THR A 42 -13.18 8.26 -8.40
C THR A 42 -14.43 7.50 -7.98
N TRP A 43 -14.49 7.02 -6.73
CA TRP A 43 -15.65 6.32 -6.20
C TRP A 43 -16.70 7.23 -5.55
N GLN A 44 -16.56 8.55 -5.70
CA GLN A 44 -17.49 9.56 -5.18
C GLN A 44 -17.79 9.38 -3.69
N ALA A 45 -16.75 9.07 -2.90
CA ALA A 45 -16.88 8.69 -1.52
C ALA A 45 -17.47 9.83 -0.66
N GLN A 46 -18.46 9.49 0.17
CA GLN A 46 -19.16 10.45 1.01
C GLN A 46 -18.62 10.41 2.44
N ARG A 47 -18.16 11.55 2.94
CA ARG A 47 -17.71 11.69 4.32
C ARG A 47 -18.86 11.43 5.28
N PHE A 48 -18.65 10.56 6.27
CA PHE A 48 -19.68 10.22 7.26
C PHE A 48 -19.21 10.34 8.71
N ALA A 49 -17.89 10.32 8.97
CA ALA A 49 -17.33 10.55 10.30
C ALA A 49 -15.97 11.23 10.22
N HIS A 50 -15.53 11.85 11.32
CA HIS A 50 -14.18 12.40 11.47
C HIS A 50 -13.78 12.46 12.94
N LEU A 51 -12.48 12.50 13.21
CA LEU A 51 -11.95 12.78 14.53
C LEU A 51 -11.72 14.28 14.70
N ASP A 52 -12.11 14.81 15.85
CA ASP A 52 -11.77 16.16 16.27
C ASP A 52 -10.25 16.26 16.47
N PRO A 53 -9.56 17.17 15.78
CA PRO A 53 -8.10 17.22 15.82
C PRO A 53 -7.51 17.78 17.12
N GLU A 54 -8.31 18.44 17.97
CA GLU A 54 -7.82 19.23 19.11
C GLU A 54 -6.92 18.43 20.07
N GLU A 55 -7.23 17.15 20.29
CA GLU A 55 -6.50 16.30 21.24
C GLU A 55 -5.36 15.47 20.62
N PHE A 56 -5.26 15.45 19.29
CA PHE A 56 -4.35 14.55 18.56
C PHE A 56 -3.26 15.28 17.78
N PHE A 57 -3.44 16.56 17.46
CA PHE A 57 -2.51 17.33 16.65
C PHE A 57 -1.83 18.44 17.45
N ASP A 58 -0.52 18.57 17.23
CA ASP A 58 0.18 19.81 17.58
C ASP A 58 0.01 20.78 16.40
N PHE A 59 -0.85 21.79 16.58
CA PHE A 59 -1.13 22.77 15.52
C PHE A 59 0.05 23.70 15.18
N GLN A 60 1.17 23.65 15.92
CA GLN A 60 2.40 24.31 15.48
C GLN A 60 3.18 23.45 14.48
N ALA A 61 3.14 22.13 14.64
CA ALA A 61 3.73 21.17 13.72
C ALA A 61 2.85 20.98 12.48
N THR A 62 1.55 20.77 12.67
CA THR A 62 0.56 20.56 11.60
C THR A 62 -0.41 21.74 11.58
N ARG A 63 -0.02 22.81 10.89
CA ARG A 63 -0.78 24.08 10.90
C ARG A 63 -2.10 23.97 10.14
N PRO A 64 -3.20 24.52 10.67
CA PRO A 64 -4.42 24.73 9.90
C PRO A 64 -4.17 25.63 8.69
N HIS A 65 -4.85 25.35 7.59
CA HIS A 65 -4.75 26.14 6.37
C HIS A 65 -5.85 27.20 6.33
N VAL A 66 -5.53 28.41 5.88
CA VAL A 66 -6.53 29.45 5.62
C VAL A 66 -6.78 29.55 4.13
N SER A 67 -8.04 29.46 3.74
CA SER A 67 -8.50 29.63 2.36
C SER A 67 -9.55 30.74 2.26
N LEU A 68 -9.74 31.29 1.05
CA LEU A 68 -10.78 32.28 0.77
C LEU A 68 -11.90 31.63 -0.04
N GLU A 69 -13.08 31.50 0.55
CA GLU A 69 -14.29 31.07 -0.13
C GLU A 69 -14.91 32.27 -0.87
N GLY A 70 -15.09 32.11 -2.19
CA GLY A 70 -15.56 33.19 -3.07
C GLY A 70 -14.64 34.42 -3.11
N GLY A 71 -13.38 34.30 -2.68
CA GLY A 71 -12.44 35.41 -2.57
C GLY A 71 -12.71 36.38 -1.40
N VAL A 72 -13.72 36.11 -0.56
CA VAL A 72 -14.20 37.07 0.46
C VAL A 72 -14.22 36.46 1.86
N THR A 73 -14.76 35.25 2.00
CA THR A 73 -14.96 34.63 3.33
C THR A 73 -13.74 33.79 3.67
N ARG A 74 -13.08 34.10 4.79
CA ARG A 74 -11.99 33.25 5.31
C ARG A 74 -12.56 31.95 5.86
N LYS A 75 -12.05 30.83 5.38
CA LYS A 75 -12.28 29.50 5.91
C LYS A 75 -10.99 28.97 6.51
N ILE A 76 -11.08 28.33 7.68
CA ILE A 76 -9.96 27.63 8.30
C ILE A 76 -10.21 26.14 8.15
N ASP A 77 -9.28 25.46 7.50
CA ASP A 77 -9.26 24.02 7.31
C ASP A 77 -8.26 23.43 8.32
N TRP A 78 -8.81 22.77 9.34
CA TRP A 78 -8.02 22.08 10.36
C TRP A 78 -7.46 20.76 9.80
N PRO A 79 -6.31 20.26 10.30
CA PRO A 79 -5.91 18.89 9.99
C PRO A 79 -7.00 17.93 10.43
N GLU A 80 -7.29 16.91 9.63
CA GLU A 80 -8.43 16.03 9.85
C GLU A 80 -8.03 14.58 9.58
N THR A 81 -8.63 13.67 10.34
CA THR A 81 -8.72 12.24 9.98
C THR A 81 -10.20 11.91 9.83
N ALA A 82 -10.61 11.48 8.65
CA ALA A 82 -12.02 11.30 8.30
C ALA A 82 -12.30 9.97 7.61
N PHE A 83 -13.52 9.48 7.83
CA PHE A 83 -14.08 8.30 7.21
C PHE A 83 -15.03 8.69 6.08
N TYR A 84 -14.87 8.00 4.96
CA TYR A 84 -15.70 8.14 3.77
C TYR A 84 -16.26 6.78 3.39
N HIS A 85 -17.48 6.77 2.87
CA HIS A 85 -18.15 5.57 2.38
C HIS A 85 -18.32 5.67 0.86
N ALA A 86 -17.97 4.60 0.16
CA ALA A 86 -18.22 4.45 -1.26
C ALA A 86 -18.74 3.04 -1.56
N ARG A 87 -19.42 2.91 -2.69
CA ARG A 87 -19.82 1.63 -3.28
C ARG A 87 -19.35 1.60 -4.73
N PRO A 88 -18.10 1.18 -4.98
CA PRO A 88 -17.55 1.15 -6.33
C PRO A 88 -18.34 0.19 -7.22
N ASP A 89 -18.54 0.56 -8.48
CA ASP A 89 -19.12 -0.33 -9.47
C ASP A 89 -18.18 -1.54 -9.68
N GLY A 90 -18.75 -2.75 -9.78
CA GLY A 90 -17.98 -3.98 -9.95
C GLY A 90 -17.56 -4.67 -8.63
N LEU A 91 -17.84 -4.09 -7.47
CA LEU A 91 -17.68 -4.76 -6.16
C LEU A 91 -19.02 -5.15 -5.53
N ASP A 92 -19.10 -6.39 -5.06
CA ASP A 92 -20.22 -6.91 -4.25
C ASP A 92 -20.11 -6.52 -2.76
N ARG A 93 -19.27 -5.54 -2.43
CA ARG A 93 -19.01 -5.06 -1.07
C ARG A 93 -18.87 -3.54 -1.03
N ASP A 94 -19.15 -2.96 0.12
CA ASP A 94 -18.90 -1.54 0.36
C ASP A 94 -17.41 -1.28 0.67
N VAL A 95 -17.00 -0.04 0.43
CA VAL A 95 -15.66 0.43 0.76
C VAL A 95 -15.74 1.58 1.76
N VAL A 96 -14.94 1.49 2.82
CA VAL A 96 -14.70 2.57 3.76
C VAL A 96 -13.29 3.11 3.53
N LEU A 97 -13.15 4.41 3.31
CA LEU A 97 -11.86 5.07 3.19
C LEU A 97 -11.58 5.83 4.48
N LEU A 98 -10.40 5.63 5.07
CA LEU A 98 -9.89 6.40 6.19
C LEU A 98 -8.72 7.25 5.71
N LEU A 99 -8.96 8.55 5.56
CA LEU A 99 -7.94 9.49 5.10
C LEU A 99 -7.57 10.42 6.25
N GLY A 100 -6.28 10.54 6.53
CA GLY A 100 -5.82 11.40 7.62
C GLY A 100 -4.40 11.88 7.49
N ILE A 101 -3.99 12.62 8.51
CA ILE A 101 -2.60 12.96 8.78
C ILE A 101 -2.21 12.18 10.03
N GLU A 102 -0.99 11.65 10.07
CA GLU A 102 -0.45 11.02 11.27
C GLU A 102 -0.56 11.97 12.47
N PRO A 103 -1.24 11.56 13.56
CA PRO A 103 -1.41 12.42 14.73
C PRO A 103 -0.07 12.65 15.42
N ASN A 104 0.08 13.76 16.16
CA ASN A 104 1.28 14.03 16.94
C ASN A 104 1.21 13.41 18.35
N LEU A 105 -0.01 13.27 18.89
CA LEU A 105 -0.25 12.96 20.29
C LEU A 105 -1.27 11.82 20.43
N ARG A 106 -1.29 11.18 21.61
CA ARG A 106 -2.33 10.23 22.06
C ARG A 106 -2.64 9.08 21.09
N TRP A 107 -1.63 8.52 20.42
CA TRP A 107 -1.81 7.45 19.42
C TRP A 107 -2.65 6.28 19.89
N ARG A 108 -2.50 5.84 21.16
CA ARG A 108 -3.34 4.78 21.74
C ARG A 108 -4.83 5.11 21.67
N THR A 109 -5.22 6.27 22.21
CA THR A 109 -6.61 6.73 22.20
C THR A 109 -7.11 6.92 20.77
N PHE A 110 -6.29 7.50 19.90
CA PHE A 110 -6.61 7.68 18.49
C PHE A 110 -6.90 6.35 17.79
N THR A 111 -6.02 5.35 17.92
CA THR A 111 -6.25 4.03 17.31
C THR A 111 -7.40 3.26 17.94
N ASP A 112 -7.62 3.40 19.25
CA ASP A 112 -8.76 2.76 19.93
C ASP A 112 -10.09 3.31 19.41
N LEU A 113 -10.20 4.62 19.16
CA LEU A 113 -11.38 5.24 18.55
C LEU A 113 -11.59 4.77 17.11
N LEU A 114 -10.52 4.71 16.31
CA LEU A 114 -10.59 4.21 14.93
C LEU A 114 -11.07 2.76 14.91
N VAL A 115 -10.40 1.88 15.65
CA VAL A 115 -10.71 0.44 15.69
C VAL A 115 -12.09 0.18 16.28
N GLY A 116 -12.52 0.97 17.26
CA GLY A 116 -13.88 0.93 17.80
C GLY A 116 -14.93 1.17 16.72
N LEU A 117 -14.79 2.24 15.92
CA LEU A 117 -15.70 2.51 14.81
C LEU A 117 -15.62 1.43 13.72
N VAL A 118 -14.42 0.96 13.39
CA VAL A 118 -14.22 -0.11 12.39
C VAL A 118 -14.94 -1.40 12.81
N GLY A 119 -14.89 -1.76 14.10
CA GLY A 119 -15.64 -2.87 14.65
C GLY A 119 -17.16 -2.65 14.61
N GLU A 120 -17.64 -1.46 14.96
CA GLU A 120 -19.08 -1.10 14.85
C GLU A 120 -19.61 -1.18 13.41
N LEU A 121 -18.77 -0.84 12.42
CA LEU A 121 -19.11 -0.89 11.00
C LEU A 121 -19.08 -2.30 10.40
N GLY A 122 -18.58 -3.30 11.15
CA GLY A 122 -18.47 -4.67 10.66
C GLY A 122 -17.48 -4.83 9.51
N VAL A 123 -16.37 -4.06 9.53
CA VAL A 123 -15.30 -4.17 8.53
C VAL A 123 -14.67 -5.55 8.57
N GLU A 124 -14.66 -6.25 7.43
CA GLU A 124 -14.09 -7.60 7.29
C GLU A 124 -12.57 -7.58 7.21
N MET A 125 -11.99 -6.48 6.71
CA MET A 125 -10.55 -6.33 6.56
C MET A 125 -10.17 -4.85 6.46
N MET A 126 -9.04 -4.49 7.09
CA MET A 126 -8.39 -3.20 6.94
C MET A 126 -7.11 -3.32 6.10
N ILE A 127 -6.97 -2.47 5.09
CA ILE A 127 -5.79 -2.37 4.24
C ILE A 127 -5.20 -0.97 4.41
N THR A 128 -3.96 -0.85 4.86
CA THR A 128 -3.28 0.45 4.89
C THR A 128 -2.42 0.64 3.66
N LEU A 129 -2.40 1.84 3.10
CA LEU A 129 -1.46 2.25 2.06
C LEU A 129 -0.33 3.07 2.70
N GLY A 130 0.90 2.77 2.32
CA GLY A 130 2.10 3.47 2.74
C GLY A 130 3.07 3.63 1.58
N ALA A 131 4.02 4.54 1.75
CA ALA A 131 5.10 4.76 0.79
C ALA A 131 6.41 5.03 1.53
N LEU A 132 7.49 4.46 1.00
CA LEU A 132 8.83 4.60 1.57
C LEU A 132 9.83 5.07 0.50
N LEU A 133 10.85 5.80 0.93
CA LEU A 133 11.94 6.21 0.04
C LEU A 133 12.94 5.06 -0.08
N ALA A 134 13.34 4.73 -1.31
CA ALA A 134 14.25 3.62 -1.61
C ALA A 134 15.15 3.92 -2.82
N ASP A 135 16.12 3.04 -3.01
CA ASP A 135 17.02 2.97 -4.16
C ASP A 135 16.31 2.32 -5.35
N VAL A 136 15.36 3.06 -5.94
CA VAL A 136 14.60 2.64 -7.13
C VAL A 136 14.67 3.73 -8.20
N PRO A 137 14.77 3.37 -9.49
CA PRO A 137 14.77 4.35 -10.56
C PRO A 137 13.34 4.85 -10.84
N HIS A 138 13.19 6.13 -11.16
CA HIS A 138 11.91 6.75 -11.49
C HIS A 138 11.36 6.34 -12.87
N THR A 139 12.14 5.59 -13.65
CA THR A 139 11.91 5.14 -15.04
C THR A 139 11.45 3.68 -15.14
N ARG A 140 11.34 2.95 -14.02
CA ARG A 140 10.83 1.56 -13.95
C ARG A 140 9.61 1.47 -13.03
N PRO A 141 8.74 0.44 -13.19
CA PRO A 141 7.55 0.29 -12.36
C PRO A 141 7.86 0.39 -10.86
N SER A 142 7.04 1.13 -10.11
CA SER A 142 7.25 1.30 -8.68
C SER A 142 6.89 0.00 -7.94
N PRO A 143 7.85 -0.67 -7.28
CA PRO A 143 7.56 -1.95 -6.67
C PRO A 143 6.67 -1.75 -5.44
N VAL A 144 5.61 -2.56 -5.35
CA VAL A 144 4.69 -2.58 -4.21
C VAL A 144 4.87 -3.86 -3.43
N THR A 145 5.19 -3.72 -2.16
CA THR A 145 5.28 -4.84 -1.22
C THR A 145 4.01 -4.90 -0.39
N GLY A 146 3.46 -6.10 -0.26
CA GLY A 146 2.32 -6.36 0.61
C GLY A 146 2.77 -7.14 1.84
N SER A 147 2.29 -6.78 3.02
CA SER A 147 2.56 -7.52 4.25
C SER A 147 1.34 -7.66 5.14
N ALA A 148 1.32 -8.74 5.92
CA ALA A 148 0.34 -8.96 6.96
C ALA A 148 1.00 -9.64 8.17
N SER A 149 0.36 -9.52 9.34
CA SER A 149 0.79 -10.20 10.57
C SER A 149 0.14 -11.56 10.78
N ASP A 150 -0.98 -11.83 10.08
CA ASP A 150 -1.68 -13.11 10.10
C ASP A 150 -1.16 -14.03 8.98
N PRO A 151 -0.55 -15.20 9.30
CA PRO A 151 -0.06 -16.15 8.31
C PRO A 151 -1.14 -16.68 7.35
N ASP A 152 -2.40 -16.75 7.77
CA ASP A 152 -3.49 -17.16 6.90
C ASP A 152 -3.78 -16.08 5.87
N LEU A 153 -3.78 -14.81 6.28
CA LEU A 153 -3.95 -13.67 5.38
C LEU A 153 -2.79 -13.54 4.40
N VAL A 154 -1.55 -13.76 4.86
CA VAL A 154 -0.34 -13.81 4.02
C VAL A 154 -0.52 -14.81 2.87
N ARG A 155 -0.98 -16.02 3.17
CA ARG A 155 -1.22 -17.06 2.15
C ARG A 155 -2.39 -16.75 1.23
N GLN A 156 -3.50 -16.28 1.79
CA GLN A 156 -4.71 -15.99 1.03
C GLN A 156 -4.53 -14.84 0.03
N LEU A 157 -3.77 -13.81 0.41
CA LEU A 157 -3.60 -12.59 -0.38
C LEU A 157 -2.25 -12.52 -1.12
N GLY A 158 -1.42 -13.56 -1.03
CA GLY A 158 -0.09 -13.58 -1.63
C GLY A 158 0.78 -12.41 -1.14
N LEU A 159 0.80 -12.20 0.17
CA LEU A 159 1.60 -11.17 0.84
C LEU A 159 2.86 -11.79 1.46
N SER A 160 3.72 -10.95 1.99
CA SER A 160 4.88 -11.35 2.78
C SER A 160 4.60 -11.26 4.27
N GLU A 161 5.24 -12.12 5.08
CA GLU A 161 5.24 -11.93 6.53
C GLU A 161 5.98 -10.63 6.89
N SER A 162 5.37 -9.83 7.77
CA SER A 162 6.06 -8.66 8.32
C SER A 162 7.16 -9.11 9.29
N ARG A 163 8.42 -8.76 8.98
CA ARG A 163 9.61 -9.07 9.79
C ARG A 163 10.34 -7.82 10.32
N TYR A 164 9.75 -6.65 10.15
CA TYR A 164 10.39 -5.39 10.52
C TYR A 164 10.49 -5.22 12.04
N GLU A 165 11.67 -4.82 12.52
CA GLU A 165 11.92 -4.43 13.90
C GLU A 165 12.57 -3.04 13.91
N GLY A 166 11.96 -2.07 14.58
CA GLY A 166 12.46 -0.69 14.63
C GLY A 166 11.36 0.33 14.97
N PRO A 167 11.66 1.63 14.83
CA PRO A 167 10.68 2.70 14.98
C PRO A 167 9.48 2.49 14.05
N THR A 168 8.27 2.81 14.52
CA THR A 168 7.05 2.67 13.73
C THR A 168 6.21 3.94 13.77
N GLY A 169 5.42 4.14 12.72
CA GLY A 169 4.44 5.21 12.62
C GLY A 169 3.04 4.79 13.09
N ILE A 170 2.06 5.66 12.88
CA ILE A 170 0.66 5.39 13.23
C ILE A 170 0.11 4.14 12.55
N VAL A 171 0.56 3.84 11.33
CA VAL A 171 0.17 2.64 10.58
C VAL A 171 0.49 1.36 11.36
N GLY A 172 1.70 1.25 11.92
CA GLY A 172 2.08 0.07 12.70
C GLY A 172 1.30 -0.05 14.01
N VAL A 173 1.02 1.08 14.68
CA VAL A 173 0.20 1.09 15.90
C VAL A 173 -1.26 0.73 15.60
N LEU A 174 -1.79 1.17 14.46
CA LEU A 174 -3.14 0.83 13.99
C LEU A 174 -3.24 -0.67 13.67
N HIS A 175 -2.24 -1.26 13.01
CA HIS A 175 -2.18 -2.71 12.78
C HIS A 175 -2.13 -3.51 14.09
N ASP A 176 -1.35 -3.07 15.08
CA ASP A 176 -1.33 -3.72 16.39
C ASP A 176 -2.69 -3.60 17.11
N ALA A 177 -3.36 -2.45 17.00
CA ALA A 177 -4.70 -2.26 17.54
C ALA A 177 -5.74 -3.17 16.84
N CYS A 178 -5.71 -3.29 15.50
CA CYS A 178 -6.55 -4.23 14.76
C CYS A 178 -6.30 -5.68 15.17
N ARG A 179 -5.04 -6.09 15.32
CA ARG A 179 -4.67 -7.42 15.80
C ARG A 179 -5.27 -7.69 17.19
N ARG A 180 -5.19 -6.73 18.12
CA ARG A 180 -5.78 -6.84 19.46
C ARG A 180 -7.31 -6.92 19.45
N ALA A 181 -7.95 -6.34 18.44
CA ALA A 181 -9.40 -6.37 18.23
C ALA A 181 -9.86 -7.49 17.29
N GLU A 182 -8.96 -8.41 16.89
CA GLU A 182 -9.25 -9.53 15.97
C GLU A 182 -9.79 -9.07 14.60
N ILE A 183 -9.39 -7.89 14.14
CA ILE A 183 -9.74 -7.35 12.81
C ILE A 183 -8.61 -7.72 11.83
N PRO A 184 -8.88 -8.49 10.77
CA PRO A 184 -7.89 -8.81 9.75
C PRO A 184 -7.30 -7.54 9.15
N SER A 185 -5.97 -7.47 9.04
CA SER A 185 -5.32 -6.29 8.49
C SER A 185 -4.07 -6.59 7.67
N ALA A 186 -3.90 -5.85 6.58
CA ALA A 186 -2.78 -5.93 5.65
C ALA A 186 -2.27 -4.54 5.28
N SER A 187 -1.02 -4.46 4.85
CA SER A 187 -0.33 -3.21 4.53
C SER A 187 0.29 -3.31 3.14
N LEU A 188 0.06 -2.30 2.29
CA LEU A 188 0.70 -2.14 0.99
C LEU A 188 1.67 -0.97 1.05
N TRP A 189 2.93 -1.20 0.69
CA TRP A 189 3.99 -0.20 0.68
C TRP A 189 4.61 -0.09 -0.69
N VAL A 190 4.53 1.09 -1.29
CA VAL A 190 5.21 1.40 -2.55
C VAL A 190 6.58 2.02 -2.29
N ALA A 191 7.58 1.58 -3.04
CA ALA A 191 8.90 2.20 -3.03
C ALA A 191 8.92 3.39 -3.98
N VAL A 192 9.45 4.52 -3.50
CA VAL A 192 9.60 5.76 -4.26
C VAL A 192 11.08 6.15 -4.31
N PRO A 193 11.58 6.68 -5.44
CA PRO A 193 12.95 7.16 -5.52
C PRO A 193 13.26 8.24 -4.47
N HIS A 194 14.33 8.04 -3.69
CA HIS A 194 14.69 8.97 -2.61
C HIS A 194 15.05 10.38 -3.10
N TYR A 195 15.59 10.49 -4.31
CA TYR A 195 16.03 11.75 -4.94
C TYR A 195 14.87 12.61 -5.47
N VAL A 196 13.62 12.12 -5.43
CA VAL A 196 12.42 12.87 -5.86
C VAL A 196 11.36 12.96 -4.74
N SER A 197 11.81 12.94 -3.49
CA SER A 197 10.95 12.78 -2.30
C SER A 197 10.01 13.96 -1.98
N LEU A 198 10.24 15.15 -2.56
CA LEU A 198 9.49 16.37 -2.24
C LEU A 198 8.21 16.55 -3.08
N THR A 199 8.13 15.89 -4.23
CA THR A 199 7.00 16.03 -5.17
C THR A 199 6.09 14.81 -5.05
N PRO A 200 4.76 14.97 -5.00
CA PRO A 200 3.84 13.84 -5.07
C PRO A 200 4.16 12.92 -6.25
N SER A 201 4.13 11.61 -6.06
CA SER A 201 4.41 10.64 -7.14
C SER A 201 3.12 9.96 -7.64
N PRO A 202 2.55 10.40 -8.78
CA PRO A 202 1.40 9.73 -9.38
C PRO A 202 1.72 8.31 -9.82
N ARG A 203 2.93 8.05 -10.31
CA ARG A 203 3.41 6.71 -10.68
C ARG A 203 3.30 5.72 -9.53
N ALA A 204 3.76 6.12 -8.34
CA ALA A 204 3.65 5.29 -7.15
C ALA A 204 2.18 5.12 -6.68
N ALA A 205 1.34 6.14 -6.89
CA ALA A 205 -0.09 6.04 -6.62
C ALA A 205 -0.82 5.08 -7.57
N VAL A 206 -0.48 5.06 -8.87
CA VAL A 206 -0.97 4.07 -9.86
C VAL A 206 -0.67 2.66 -9.35
N ALA A 207 0.59 2.38 -9.02
CA ALA A 207 1.01 1.05 -8.57
C ALA A 207 0.27 0.60 -7.29
N LEU A 208 0.02 1.52 -6.34
CA LEU A 208 -0.79 1.23 -5.16
C LEU A 208 -2.25 0.92 -5.50
N CYS A 209 -2.87 1.71 -6.39
CA CYS A 209 -4.25 1.51 -6.83
C CYS A 209 -4.43 0.16 -7.53
N GLU A 210 -3.53 -0.20 -8.45
CA GLU A 210 -3.55 -1.48 -9.17
C GLU A 210 -3.36 -2.66 -8.21
N ARG A 211 -2.35 -2.58 -7.32
CA ARG A 211 -2.08 -3.64 -6.35
C ARG A 211 -3.25 -3.81 -5.38
N LEU A 212 -3.84 -2.71 -4.94
CA LEU A 212 -5.04 -2.73 -4.10
C LEU A 212 -6.22 -3.35 -4.85
N GLY A 213 -6.44 -2.95 -6.10
CA GLY A 213 -7.47 -3.49 -6.98
C GLY A 213 -7.40 -5.01 -7.10
N GLY A 214 -6.20 -5.54 -7.37
CA GLY A 214 -5.96 -6.98 -7.39
C GLY A 214 -6.26 -7.69 -6.06
N LEU A 215 -6.05 -7.02 -4.92
CA LEU A 215 -6.31 -7.57 -3.59
C LEU A 215 -7.82 -7.59 -3.25
N ILE A 216 -8.55 -6.53 -3.62
CA ILE A 216 -10.00 -6.43 -3.34
C ILE A 216 -10.87 -7.02 -4.46
N GLY A 217 -10.28 -7.43 -5.58
CA GLY A 217 -10.98 -8.00 -6.73
C GLY A 217 -11.70 -6.96 -7.59
N LEU A 218 -11.15 -5.75 -7.70
CA LEU A 218 -11.68 -4.66 -8.52
C LEU A 218 -10.62 -4.17 -9.50
N ASP A 219 -11.00 -3.99 -10.76
CA ASP A 219 -10.19 -3.23 -11.71
C ASP A 219 -10.38 -1.74 -11.47
N VAL A 220 -9.34 -1.06 -10.99
CA VAL A 220 -9.41 0.35 -10.61
C VAL A 220 -9.05 1.18 -11.83
N ASP A 221 -9.97 2.05 -12.28
CA ASP A 221 -9.65 3.03 -13.31
C ASP A 221 -8.60 4.01 -12.77
N VAL A 222 -7.40 3.94 -13.34
CA VAL A 222 -6.23 4.77 -13.00
C VAL A 222 -5.85 5.74 -14.11
N SER A 223 -6.69 5.89 -15.16
CA SER A 223 -6.33 6.63 -16.38
C SER A 223 -5.85 8.06 -16.12
N GLU A 224 -6.53 8.80 -15.24
CA GLU A 224 -6.13 10.18 -14.86
C GLU A 224 -4.80 10.19 -14.07
N LEU A 225 -4.53 9.15 -13.27
CA LEU A 225 -3.23 9.02 -12.58
C LEU A 225 -2.11 8.64 -13.54
N GLU A 226 -2.38 7.83 -14.57
CA GLU A 226 -1.40 7.47 -15.61
C GLU A 226 -0.98 8.69 -16.44
N GLU A 227 -1.94 9.53 -16.85
CA GLU A 227 -1.63 10.80 -17.53
C GLU A 227 -0.74 11.70 -16.65
N ALA A 228 -1.05 11.79 -15.36
CA ALA A 228 -0.24 12.55 -14.40
C ALA A 228 1.14 11.90 -14.17
N ALA A 229 1.24 10.57 -14.21
CA ALA A 229 2.48 9.83 -14.05
C ALA A 229 3.43 10.07 -15.23
N GLN A 230 2.91 10.09 -16.47
CA GLN A 230 3.72 10.41 -17.65
C GLN A 230 4.33 11.81 -17.55
N SER A 231 3.52 12.82 -17.18
CA SER A 231 4.04 14.19 -17.03
C SER A 231 5.05 14.31 -15.87
N TYR A 232 4.84 13.56 -14.79
CA TYR A 232 5.79 13.48 -13.68
C TYR A 232 7.12 12.88 -14.14
N GLU A 233 7.09 11.76 -14.87
CA GLU A 233 8.30 11.08 -15.36
C GLU A 233 9.13 12.01 -16.25
N GLU A 234 8.49 12.71 -17.20
CA GLU A 234 9.17 13.68 -18.07
C GLU A 234 9.88 14.79 -17.27
N GLN A 235 9.19 15.38 -16.29
CA GLN A 235 9.74 16.45 -15.45
C GLN A 235 10.91 15.96 -14.59
N VAL A 236 10.79 14.75 -14.03
CA VAL A 236 11.86 14.16 -13.21
C VAL A 236 13.06 13.80 -14.06
N SER A 237 12.85 13.21 -15.23
CA SER A 237 13.93 12.88 -16.18
C SER A 237 14.68 14.13 -16.65
N GLU A 238 13.97 15.25 -16.92
CA GLU A 238 14.62 16.52 -17.26
C GLU A 238 15.47 17.06 -16.10
N ALA A 239 14.96 17.00 -14.87
CA ALA A 239 15.70 17.42 -13.68
C ALA A 239 16.94 16.54 -13.43
N VAL A 240 16.80 15.22 -13.56
CA VAL A 240 17.91 14.26 -13.41
C VAL A 240 18.98 14.48 -14.48
N ALA A 241 18.59 14.71 -15.74
CA ALA A 241 19.53 14.94 -16.84
C ALA A 241 20.36 16.23 -16.67
N SER A 242 19.91 17.17 -15.83
CA SER A 242 20.66 18.39 -15.51
C SER A 242 21.81 18.18 -14.52
N ASP A 243 21.89 17.01 -13.89
CA ASP A 243 22.91 16.63 -12.91
C ASP A 243 23.56 15.28 -13.30
N GLU A 244 24.79 15.35 -13.80
CA GLU A 244 25.55 14.17 -14.26
C GLU A 244 25.73 13.10 -13.17
N GLU A 245 25.87 13.48 -11.90
CA GLU A 245 26.02 12.53 -10.80
C GLU A 245 24.72 11.77 -10.55
N THR A 246 23.60 12.49 -10.49
CA THR A 246 22.28 11.90 -10.33
C THR A 246 21.92 11.03 -11.53
N ALA A 247 22.23 11.46 -12.76
CA ALA A 247 21.98 10.67 -13.96
C ALA A 247 22.74 9.33 -13.96
N ALA A 248 24.03 9.35 -13.63
CA ALA A 248 24.84 8.13 -13.54
C ALA A 248 24.32 7.18 -12.45
N TYR A 249 23.87 7.72 -11.32
CA TYR A 249 23.28 6.94 -10.26
C TYR A 249 21.94 6.30 -10.67
N VAL A 250 21.08 7.02 -11.40
CA VAL A 250 19.83 6.46 -11.93
C VAL A 250 20.11 5.32 -12.91
N GLU A 251 21.10 5.47 -13.80
CA GLU A 251 21.51 4.41 -14.72
C GLU A 251 21.98 3.15 -13.98
N GLU A 252 22.73 3.29 -12.88
CA GLU A 252 23.10 2.14 -12.04
C GLU A 252 21.88 1.45 -11.41
N LEU A 253 20.90 2.23 -10.93
CA LEU A 253 19.66 1.68 -10.37
C LEU A 253 18.85 0.92 -11.43
N GLU A 254 18.77 1.45 -12.66
CA GLU A 254 18.12 0.78 -13.79
C GLU A 254 18.78 -0.57 -14.10
N GLN A 255 20.10 -0.61 -14.23
CA GLN A 255 20.84 -1.85 -14.50
C GLN A 255 20.62 -2.91 -13.40
N ARG A 256 20.54 -2.49 -12.13
CA ARG A 256 20.22 -3.38 -11.02
C ARG A 256 18.80 -3.95 -11.10
N VAL A 257 17.81 -3.13 -11.47
CA VAL A 257 16.42 -3.59 -11.62
C VAL A 257 16.29 -4.54 -12.81
N ASP A 258 16.82 -4.15 -13.98
CA ASP A 258 16.71 -4.93 -15.21
C ASP A 258 17.37 -6.31 -15.07
N SER A 259 18.53 -6.38 -14.41
CA SER A 259 19.20 -7.67 -14.14
C SER A 259 18.43 -8.59 -13.19
N LEU A 260 17.67 -8.03 -12.24
CA LEU A 260 16.79 -8.82 -11.36
C LEU A 260 15.57 -9.36 -12.12
N GLU A 261 15.02 -8.58 -13.06
CA GLU A 261 13.91 -9.01 -13.92
C GLU A 261 14.35 -10.13 -14.88
N GLU A 262 15.53 -10.00 -15.50
CA GLU A 262 16.11 -11.05 -16.35
C GLU A 262 16.34 -12.35 -15.56
N SER A 263 16.93 -12.28 -14.38
CA SER A 263 17.18 -13.47 -13.55
C SER A 263 15.92 -14.13 -13.00
N SER A 264 14.85 -13.37 -12.76
CA SER A 264 13.57 -13.91 -12.28
C SER A 264 12.71 -14.51 -13.40
N SER A 265 12.87 -14.03 -14.64
CA SER A 265 12.23 -14.60 -15.83
C SER A 265 12.91 -15.88 -16.35
N ASP A 266 14.21 -16.06 -16.05
CA ASP A 266 14.98 -17.27 -16.37
C ASP A 266 14.87 -18.41 -15.34
N LEU A 267 14.14 -18.21 -14.22
CA LEU A 267 13.85 -19.30 -13.29
C LEU A 267 12.79 -20.23 -13.92
N PRO A 268 13.10 -21.53 -14.18
CA PRO A 268 12.09 -22.47 -14.63
C PRO A 268 10.95 -22.53 -13.61
N SER A 269 9.70 -22.65 -14.06
CA SER A 269 8.59 -22.84 -13.13
C SER A 269 8.86 -24.04 -12.20
N GLY A 270 8.33 -24.03 -10.97
CA GLY A 270 8.52 -25.14 -10.03
C GLY A 270 8.16 -26.51 -10.62
N ASP A 271 7.23 -26.54 -11.58
CA ASP A 271 6.86 -27.72 -12.37
C ASP A 271 7.94 -28.15 -13.37
N ALA A 272 8.67 -27.21 -13.98
CA ALA A 272 9.80 -27.50 -14.86
C ALA A 272 10.99 -28.07 -14.07
N LEU A 273 11.29 -27.51 -12.90
CA LEU A 273 12.29 -28.05 -11.95
C LEU A 273 11.89 -29.44 -11.43
N ALA A 274 10.61 -29.66 -11.11
CA ALA A 274 10.11 -30.96 -10.70
C ALA A 274 10.15 -32.00 -11.84
N ALA A 275 9.85 -31.60 -13.07
CA ALA A 275 9.95 -32.46 -14.25
C ALA A 275 11.40 -32.83 -14.58
N GLU A 276 12.34 -31.91 -14.40
CA GLU A 276 13.76 -32.14 -14.61
C GLU A 276 14.38 -33.02 -13.51
N LEU A 277 13.98 -32.82 -12.25
CA LEU A 277 14.34 -33.70 -11.13
C LEU A 277 13.79 -35.12 -11.34
N THR A 278 12.55 -35.25 -11.82
CA THR A 278 11.93 -36.55 -12.11
C THR A 278 12.62 -37.26 -13.29
N ARG A 279 13.05 -36.51 -14.30
CA ARG A 279 13.85 -37.04 -15.43
C ARG A 279 15.22 -37.54 -14.96
N PHE A 280 15.92 -36.74 -14.15
CA PHE A 280 17.21 -37.09 -13.59
C PHE A 280 17.16 -38.34 -12.69
N LEU A 281 16.10 -38.49 -11.88
CA LEU A 281 15.91 -39.68 -11.05
C LEU A 281 15.59 -40.94 -11.88
N ARG A 282 14.82 -40.81 -12.98
CA ARG A 282 14.55 -41.92 -13.90
C ARG A 282 15.80 -42.38 -14.64
N GLU A 283 16.63 -41.45 -15.12
CA GLU A 283 17.90 -41.77 -15.77
C GLU A 283 18.85 -42.51 -14.80
N ARG A 284 18.84 -42.13 -13.52
CA ARG A 284 19.67 -42.80 -12.49
C ARG A 284 19.14 -44.17 -12.06
N ASP A 285 17.83 -44.39 -12.12
CA ASP A 285 17.23 -45.70 -11.88
C ASP A 285 17.43 -46.64 -13.08
N GLU A 286 17.45 -46.12 -14.31
CA GLU A 286 17.81 -46.88 -15.51
C GLU A 286 19.31 -47.25 -15.56
N GLU A 287 20.19 -46.36 -15.09
CA GLU A 287 21.62 -46.67 -14.93
C GLU A 287 21.92 -47.67 -13.79
N ASN A 288 21.11 -47.71 -12.72
CA ASN A 288 21.27 -48.66 -11.61
C ASN A 288 20.48 -49.98 -11.80
N GLY A 289 19.53 -50.03 -12.72
CA GLY A 289 18.66 -51.20 -12.97
C GLY A 289 19.20 -52.24 -13.96
N GLY A 290 20.36 -52.02 -14.57
CA GLY A 290 20.95 -52.93 -15.56
C GLY A 290 21.80 -54.09 -15.01
N GLY A 291 21.84 -54.31 -13.69
CA GLY A 291 22.83 -55.16 -13.03
C GLY A 291 22.34 -56.42 -12.29
N GLU A 292 21.06 -56.78 -12.34
CA GLU A 292 20.51 -57.92 -11.58
C GLU A 292 19.86 -59.00 -12.46
N ASP A 293 20.59 -59.54 -13.44
CA ASP A 293 20.21 -60.82 -14.07
C ASP A 293 21.38 -61.78 -14.36
N ALA A 294 22.44 -61.71 -13.54
CA ALA A 294 23.57 -62.64 -13.65
C ALA A 294 24.15 -63.03 -12.28
N ALA A 295 23.37 -63.75 -11.45
CA ALA A 295 23.89 -64.77 -10.52
C ALA A 295 22.76 -65.35 -9.64
N ARG A 296 22.11 -66.43 -10.08
CA ARG A 296 21.52 -67.46 -9.20
C ARG A 296 21.33 -68.79 -9.95
N GLU A 297 22.45 -69.41 -10.30
CA GLU A 297 22.56 -70.87 -10.41
C GLU A 297 23.79 -71.31 -9.60
N GLN A 298 23.54 -71.72 -8.35
CA GLN A 298 24.19 -72.81 -7.60
C GLN A 298 23.63 -72.89 -6.19
#